data_AF-H9FEW0-F1
#
_entry.id   AF-H9FEW0-F1
#
_cell.length_a   1.000
_cell.length_b   1.000
_cell.length_c   1.000
_cell.angle_alpha   90.00
_cell.angle_beta   90.00
_cell.angle_gamma   90.00
#
_symmetry.space_group_name_H-M   'P 1'
#
loop_
_entity.id
_entity.type
_entity.pdbx_description
1 polymer ?
#
loop_
_entity_poly.entity_id
_entity_poly.type
_entity_poly.pdbx_seq_one_letter_code
_entity_poly.pdbx_strand_id
1 'polypeptide(L)'
;SLENCGLTRRVHEEEDAGSQLIGFYDEIRTPLLSDIRIDYPPSSVVQATKTLFPNYFNGSEIIIAGKLVDRKLDHLHVEVTASNSKKFVILKTDVPVGPQKAGKDVTGSPRPEGDGEGDPNHIERLWSYLTTKELLSSWLQSDDEPEKERLRQRAQDLA
;
A
#
# COMPACT_ATOMS: atom_id res chain seq x y z
N SER A 1 11.48 15.88 -6.99
CA SER A 1 11.23 14.99 -8.14
C SER A 1 10.78 13.63 -7.59
N LEU A 2 9.62 13.15 -8.03
CA LEU A 2 9.11 11.81 -7.68
C LEU A 2 9.74 10.70 -8.55
N GLU A 3 10.55 11.07 -9.55
CA GLU A 3 11.19 10.16 -10.51
C GLU A 3 12.22 9.25 -9.83
N ASN A 4 12.82 9.72 -8.72
CA ASN A 4 13.82 8.97 -7.95
C ASN A 4 13.20 8.07 -6.86
N CYS A 5 11.91 7.76 -6.97
CA CYS A 5 11.18 6.92 -6.01
C CYS A 5 11.23 7.43 -4.55
N GLY A 6 11.53 8.71 -4.35
CA GLY A 6 11.60 9.38 -3.06
C GLY A 6 10.31 10.12 -2.69
N LEU A 7 10.27 10.64 -1.47
CA LEU A 7 9.19 11.51 -0.98
C LEU A 7 9.75 12.92 -0.75
N THR A 8 8.94 13.94 -1.06
CA THR A 8 9.22 15.32 -0.66
C THR A 8 8.35 15.67 0.55
N ARG A 9 8.95 16.26 1.60
CA ARG A 9 8.23 16.83 2.74
C ARG A 9 8.54 18.31 2.84
N ARG A 10 7.51 19.13 3.07
CA ARG A 10 7.63 20.56 3.33
C ARG A 10 8.02 20.77 4.79
N VAL A 11 8.97 21.67 5.03
CA VAL A 11 9.32 22.14 6.37
C VAL A 11 8.69 23.52 6.55
N HIS A 12 7.97 23.70 7.65
CA HIS A 12 7.26 24.92 7.98
C HIS A 12 8.10 25.76 8.95
N GLU A 13 8.37 27.03 8.59
CA GLU A 13 9.24 27.93 9.36
C GLU A 13 8.58 28.43 10.64
N GLU A 14 7.24 28.49 10.63
CA GLU A 14 6.38 28.86 11.74
C GLU A 14 6.34 27.81 12.87
N GLU A 15 6.81 26.60 12.60
CA GLU A 15 6.94 25.50 13.55
C GLU A 15 8.42 25.25 13.90
N ASP A 16 8.70 24.37 14.87
CA ASP A 16 10.09 23.95 15.14
C ASP A 16 10.65 23.13 13.97
N ALA A 17 11.32 23.82 13.04
CA ALA A 17 11.97 23.24 11.88
C ALA A 17 13.03 22.19 12.27
N GLY A 18 13.69 22.35 13.41
CA GLY A 18 14.68 21.40 13.91
C GLY A 18 14.03 20.06 14.23
N SER A 19 12.93 20.08 14.98
CA SER A 19 12.16 18.88 15.30
C SER A 19 11.53 18.22 14.07
N GLN A 20 11.02 19.01 13.11
CA GLN A 20 10.49 18.48 11.84
C GLN A 20 11.55 17.71 11.04
N LEU A 21 12.78 18.24 10.96
CA LEU A 21 13.90 17.60 10.25
C LEU A 21 14.37 16.34 10.98
N ILE A 22 14.47 16.38 12.31
CA ILE A 22 14.82 15.20 13.12
C ILE A 22 13.78 14.10 12.93
N GLY A 23 12.49 14.43 13.03
CA GLY A 23 11.40 13.47 12.84
C GLY A 23 11.42 12.83 11.45
N PHE A 24 11.62 13.64 10.40
CA PHE A 24 11.78 13.11 9.04
C PHE A 24 13.00 12.18 8.92
N TYR A 25 14.13 12.56 9.51
CA TYR A 25 15.33 11.72 9.49
C TYR A 25 15.10 10.40 10.25
N ASP A 26 14.42 10.43 11.40
CA ASP A 26 14.09 9.24 12.19
C ASP A 26 13.22 8.24 11.42
N GLU A 27 12.33 8.70 10.54
CA GLU A 27 11.51 7.85 9.67
C GLU A 27 12.36 7.07 8.64
N ILE A 28 13.49 7.63 8.16
CA ILE A 28 14.25 7.08 7.02
C ILE A 28 15.66 6.58 7.39
N ARG A 29 16.15 6.82 8.61
CA ARG A 29 17.55 6.56 8.99
C ARG A 29 17.94 5.09 9.09
N THR A 30 16.99 4.16 9.04
CA THR A 30 17.26 2.73 9.23
C THR A 30 16.55 1.89 8.15
N PRO A 31 17.11 1.83 6.92
CA PRO A 31 16.60 0.94 5.87
C PRO A 31 16.88 -0.52 6.25
N LEU A 32 15.85 -1.35 6.15
CA LEU A 32 15.90 -2.79 6.46
C LEU A 32 15.89 -3.65 5.20
N LEU A 33 15.09 -3.27 4.20
CA LEU A 33 14.99 -3.96 2.91
C LEU A 33 15.03 -2.95 1.75
N SER A 34 15.47 -3.40 0.59
CA SER A 34 15.45 -2.69 -0.69
C SER A 34 15.01 -3.59 -1.84
N ASP A 35 14.67 -2.99 -2.98
CA ASP A 35 14.23 -3.70 -4.20
C ASP A 35 13.11 -4.71 -3.93
N ILE A 36 12.06 -4.25 -3.26
CA ILE A 36 10.99 -5.09 -2.74
C ILE A 36 9.93 -5.24 -3.83
N ARG A 37 9.61 -6.47 -4.21
CA ARG A 37 8.52 -6.81 -5.14
C ARG A 37 7.53 -7.75 -4.47
N ILE A 38 6.26 -7.49 -4.70
CA ILE A 38 5.16 -8.32 -4.23
C ILE A 38 4.41 -8.85 -5.45
N ASP A 39 4.39 -10.17 -5.58
CA ASP A 39 3.80 -10.86 -6.72
C ASP A 39 2.61 -11.70 -6.28
N TYR A 40 1.59 -11.69 -7.14
CA TYR A 40 0.38 -12.49 -7.00
C TYR A 40 0.20 -13.34 -8.26
N PRO A 41 -0.40 -14.54 -8.16
CA PRO A 41 -0.73 -15.33 -9.34
C PRO A 41 -1.64 -14.53 -10.30
N PRO A 42 -1.37 -14.50 -11.62
CA PRO A 42 -2.13 -13.68 -12.58
C PRO A 42 -3.64 -13.95 -12.60
N SER A 43 -4.07 -15.14 -12.22
CA SER A 43 -5.47 -15.54 -12.15
C SER A 43 -6.18 -15.13 -10.85
N SER A 44 -5.47 -14.56 -9.87
CA SER A 44 -6.00 -14.29 -8.53
C SER A 44 -6.40 -12.83 -8.31
N VAL A 45 -5.71 -11.88 -8.95
CA VAL A 45 -5.90 -10.44 -8.72
C VAL A 45 -6.18 -9.72 -10.05
N VAL A 46 -7.30 -8.99 -10.10
CA VAL A 46 -7.68 -8.14 -11.26
C VAL A 46 -6.82 -6.89 -11.30
N GLN A 47 -6.66 -6.26 -10.14
CA GLN A 47 -5.92 -5.02 -9.99
C GLN A 47 -5.35 -4.94 -8.57
N ALA A 48 -4.10 -4.54 -8.46
CA ALA A 48 -3.48 -4.14 -7.20
C ALA A 48 -2.96 -2.71 -7.33
N THR A 49 -2.80 -2.05 -6.19
CA THR A 49 -1.97 -0.85 -6.06
C THR A 49 -0.50 -1.22 -6.27
N LYS A 50 0.42 -0.25 -6.18
CA LYS A 50 1.86 -0.43 -6.36
C LYS A 50 2.38 -1.66 -5.60
N THR A 51 3.13 -2.50 -6.31
CA THR A 51 3.75 -3.72 -5.78
C THR A 51 5.28 -3.68 -5.76
N LEU A 52 5.88 -2.57 -6.22
CA LEU A 52 7.32 -2.35 -6.22
C LEU A 52 7.68 -1.22 -5.25
N PHE A 53 8.54 -1.50 -4.27
CA PHE A 53 8.97 -0.53 -3.28
C PHE A 53 10.50 -0.48 -3.22
N PRO A 54 11.11 0.71 -3.32
CA PRO A 54 12.57 0.84 -3.35
C PRO A 54 13.20 0.51 -2.01
N ASN A 55 12.54 0.87 -0.90
CA ASN A 55 13.05 0.75 0.46
C ASN A 55 11.92 0.46 1.45
N TYR A 56 12.25 -0.26 2.51
CA TYR A 56 11.44 -0.42 3.71
C TYR A 56 12.28 -0.04 4.93
N PHE A 57 11.77 0.89 5.74
CA PHE A 57 12.48 1.44 6.89
C PHE A 57 11.94 0.88 8.20
N ASN A 58 12.79 0.81 9.22
CA ASN A 58 12.38 0.40 10.55
C ASN A 58 11.27 1.31 11.10
N GLY A 59 10.17 0.72 11.58
CA GLY A 59 9.00 1.46 12.06
C GLY A 59 8.02 1.89 10.95
N SER A 60 8.32 1.63 9.67
CA SER A 60 7.39 1.86 8.56
C SER A 60 6.56 0.61 8.22
N GLU A 61 5.60 0.77 7.30
CA GLU A 61 4.73 -0.30 6.80
C GLU A 61 4.54 -0.16 5.28
N ILE A 62 4.45 -1.30 4.57
CA ILE A 62 4.03 -1.36 3.17
C ILE A 62 2.60 -1.88 3.13
N ILE A 63 1.70 -1.10 2.53
CA ILE A 63 0.29 -1.46 2.35
C ILE A 63 0.01 -1.59 0.86
N ILE A 64 -0.59 -2.72 0.49
CA ILE A 64 -1.05 -3.00 -0.86
C ILE A 64 -2.52 -3.37 -0.78
N ALA A 65 -3.33 -2.76 -1.64
CA ALA A 65 -4.74 -3.06 -1.76
C ALA A 65 -5.05 -3.53 -3.18
N GLY A 66 -6.05 -4.38 -3.34
CA GLY A 66 -6.41 -4.90 -4.65
C GLY A 66 -7.79 -5.54 -4.69
N LYS A 67 -8.19 -5.89 -5.91
CA LYS A 67 -9.45 -6.55 -6.22
C LYS A 67 -9.16 -7.97 -6.72
N LEU A 68 -9.70 -8.96 -6.01
CA LEU A 68 -9.62 -10.36 -6.40
C LEU A 68 -10.47 -10.65 -7.64
N VAL A 69 -10.04 -11.65 -8.43
CA VAL A 69 -10.80 -12.13 -9.61
C VAL A 69 -12.07 -12.87 -9.17
N ASP A 70 -11.95 -13.78 -8.20
CA ASP A 70 -13.06 -14.52 -7.64
C ASP A 70 -13.06 -14.40 -6.11
N ARG A 71 -14.22 -14.05 -5.55
CA ARG A 71 -14.44 -13.97 -4.10
C ARG A 71 -14.49 -15.36 -3.44
N LYS A 72 -14.56 -16.44 -4.23
CA LYS A 72 -14.55 -17.84 -3.77
C LYS A 72 -13.14 -18.43 -3.66
N LEU A 73 -12.09 -17.63 -3.89
CA LEU A 73 -10.73 -18.08 -3.65
C LEU A 73 -10.57 -18.44 -2.17
N ASP A 74 -10.13 -19.67 -1.86
CA ASP A 74 -9.93 -20.07 -0.45
C ASP A 74 -8.68 -19.41 0.14
N HIS A 75 -7.59 -19.38 -0.63
CA HIS A 75 -6.31 -18.81 -0.24
C HIS A 75 -5.70 -17.95 -1.36
N LEU A 76 -5.17 -16.79 -0.99
CA LEU A 76 -4.35 -15.94 -1.85
C LEU A 76 -2.88 -16.25 -1.61
N HIS A 77 -2.21 -16.82 -2.60
CA HIS A 77 -0.76 -16.97 -2.59
C HIS A 77 -0.10 -15.59 -2.81
N VAL A 78 0.87 -15.26 -1.96
CA VAL A 78 1.65 -14.02 -2.03
C VAL A 78 3.12 -14.36 -1.97
N GLU A 79 3.89 -13.83 -2.92
CA GLU A 79 5.34 -13.92 -2.94
C GLU A 79 5.94 -12.53 -2.76
N VAL A 80 6.86 -12.40 -1.80
CA VAL A 80 7.61 -11.16 -1.56
C VAL A 80 9.08 -11.45 -1.81
N THR A 81 9.68 -10.69 -2.72
CA THR A 81 11.12 -10.71 -2.95
C THR A 81 11.72 -9.38 -2.54
N ALA A 82 12.90 -9.41 -1.91
CA ALA A 82 13.58 -8.21 -1.46
C ALA A 82 15.07 -8.47 -1.24
N SER A 83 15.87 -7.42 -1.12
CA SER A 83 17.28 -7.47 -0.73
C SER A 83 17.49 -6.77 0.61
N ASN A 84 18.49 -7.22 1.37
CA ASN A 84 19.04 -6.44 2.48
C ASN A 84 20.56 -6.29 2.29
N SER A 85 21.25 -5.70 3.28
CA SER A 85 22.71 -5.46 3.20
C SER A 85 23.57 -6.72 3.06
N LYS A 86 23.01 -7.92 3.24
CA LYS A 86 23.75 -9.19 3.26
C LYS A 86 23.29 -10.19 2.21
N LYS A 87 21.99 -10.22 1.90
CA LYS A 87 21.38 -11.27 1.09
C LYS A 87 20.08 -10.85 0.42
N PHE A 88 19.71 -11.63 -0.58
CA PHE A 88 18.36 -11.68 -1.12
C PHE A 88 17.43 -12.49 -0.21
N VAL A 89 16.16 -12.10 -0.15
CA VAL A 89 15.12 -12.66 0.69
C VAL A 89 13.91 -12.97 -0.19
N ILE A 90 13.35 -14.16 -0.02
CA ILE A 90 12.08 -14.58 -0.61
C ILE A 90 11.19 -15.05 0.53
N LEU A 91 9.99 -14.49 0.63
CA LEU A 91 8.94 -14.97 1.51
C LEU A 91 7.74 -15.38 0.66
N LYS A 92 7.15 -16.52 0.98
CA LYS A 92 5.93 -17.01 0.34
C LYS A 92 4.92 -17.34 1.42
N THR A 93 3.67 -16.95 1.22
CA THR A 93 2.60 -17.24 2.16
C THR A 93 1.28 -17.41 1.43
N ASP A 94 0.44 -18.30 1.97
CA ASP A 94 -0.95 -18.45 1.53
C ASP A 94 -1.86 -17.81 2.58
N VAL A 95 -2.61 -16.79 2.18
CA VAL A 95 -3.48 -16.01 3.06
C VAL A 95 -4.93 -16.45 2.86
N PRO A 96 -5.64 -16.92 3.90
CA PRO A 96 -7.05 -17.28 3.76
C PRO A 96 -7.91 -16.04 3.45
N VAL A 97 -8.73 -16.12 2.40
CA VAL A 97 -9.58 -15.02 1.91
C VAL A 97 -11.01 -15.09 2.49
N GLY A 98 -11.42 -16.27 2.95
CA GLY A 98 -12.75 -16.48 3.55
C GLY A 98 -12.93 -15.73 4.88
N PRO A 99 -14.20 -15.54 5.34
CA PRO A 99 -14.46 -14.95 6.64
C PRO A 99 -13.77 -15.81 7.68
N GLN A 100 -12.74 -15.27 8.32
CA GLN A 100 -12.18 -15.88 9.51
C GLN A 100 -13.32 -15.94 10.51
N LYS A 101 -13.87 -17.13 10.75
CA LYS A 101 -14.69 -17.37 11.93
C LYS A 101 -13.76 -17.01 13.07
N ALA A 102 -13.92 -15.81 13.62
CA ALA A 102 -13.15 -15.37 14.76
C ALA A 102 -13.33 -16.45 15.83
N GLY A 103 -12.30 -17.27 16.02
CA GLY A 103 -12.11 -17.95 17.28
C GLY A 103 -12.23 -16.87 18.34
N LYS A 104 -12.99 -17.17 19.38
CA LYS A 104 -13.46 -16.26 20.42
C LYS A 104 -12.33 -15.68 21.31
N ASP A 105 -11.11 -15.58 20.79
CA ASP A 105 -9.87 -15.42 21.57
C ASP A 105 -8.95 -14.30 21.06
N VAL A 106 -9.47 -13.32 20.31
CA VAL A 106 -8.76 -12.05 20.09
C VAL A 106 -9.44 -10.95 20.91
N THR A 107 -9.17 -10.97 22.21
CA THR A 107 -9.46 -9.86 23.13
C THR A 107 -8.51 -8.71 22.83
N GLY A 108 -8.92 -7.76 21.98
CA GLY A 108 -8.11 -6.57 21.75
C GLY A 108 -8.51 -5.66 20.58
N SER A 109 -9.37 -6.09 19.66
CA SER A 109 -9.85 -5.19 18.61
C SER A 109 -11.08 -4.42 19.10
N PRO A 110 -11.05 -3.07 19.18
CA PRO A 110 -12.26 -2.31 19.45
C PRO A 110 -13.15 -2.45 18.22
N ARG A 111 -14.14 -3.34 18.28
CA ARG A 111 -15.26 -3.29 17.36
C ARG A 111 -16.11 -2.07 17.75
N PRO A 112 -16.50 -1.21 16.79
CA PRO A 112 -17.56 -0.26 17.07
C PRO A 112 -18.81 -1.09 17.39
N GLU A 113 -19.33 -0.94 18.61
CA GLU A 113 -20.62 -1.48 18.99
C GLU A 113 -21.70 -0.71 18.22
N GLY A 114 -22.18 -1.32 17.14
CA GLY A 114 -23.31 -0.85 16.36
C GLY A 114 -23.86 -2.03 15.57
N ASP A 115 -25.08 -2.44 15.92
CA ASP A 115 -25.82 -3.52 15.28
C ASP A 115 -25.93 -3.33 13.77
N GLY A 116 -25.57 -4.37 13.01
CA GLY A 116 -25.67 -4.41 11.55
C GLY A 116 -24.40 -5.01 10.93
N GLU A 117 -24.58 -5.98 10.05
CA GLU A 117 -23.59 -6.53 9.13
C GLU A 117 -22.48 -5.52 8.80
N GLY A 118 -21.30 -5.70 9.41
CA GLY A 118 -20.24 -4.68 9.44
C GLY A 118 -19.86 -4.24 8.04
N ASP A 119 -19.96 -2.93 7.80
CA ASP A 119 -19.89 -2.31 6.47
C ASP A 119 -18.64 -2.83 5.69
N PRO A 120 -18.80 -3.71 4.69
CA PRO A 120 -17.69 -4.26 3.91
C PRO A 120 -16.93 -3.18 3.11
N ASN A 121 -17.48 -1.97 3.10
CA ASN A 121 -17.01 -0.79 2.41
C ASN A 121 -15.67 -0.23 2.91
N HIS A 122 -15.20 -0.52 4.13
CA HIS A 122 -13.95 0.10 4.61
C HIS A 122 -12.70 -0.36 3.83
N ILE A 123 -12.61 -1.64 3.49
CA ILE A 123 -11.49 -2.17 2.69
C ILE A 123 -11.59 -1.70 1.24
N GLU A 124 -12.82 -1.64 0.70
CA GLU A 124 -13.07 -1.10 -0.63
C GLU A 124 -12.72 0.40 -0.71
N ARG A 125 -13.08 1.20 0.30
CA ARG A 125 -12.70 2.61 0.41
C ARG A 125 -11.21 2.81 0.56
N LEU A 126 -10.53 1.95 1.32
CA LEU A 126 -9.08 1.98 1.41
C LEU A 126 -8.44 1.71 0.04
N TRP A 127 -8.94 0.69 -0.68
CA TRP A 127 -8.48 0.39 -2.03
C TRP A 127 -8.71 1.55 -3.00
N SER A 128 -9.92 2.15 -2.99
CA SER A 128 -10.23 3.31 -3.83
C SER A 128 -9.32 4.49 -3.49
N TYR A 129 -9.15 4.82 -2.20
CA TYR A 129 -8.28 5.91 -1.76
C TYR A 129 -6.82 5.73 -2.23
N LEU A 130 -6.25 4.53 -2.02
CA LEU A 130 -4.87 4.24 -2.42
C LEU A 130 -4.72 4.29 -3.94
N THR A 131 -5.69 3.73 -4.68
CA THR A 131 -5.68 3.74 -6.15
C THR A 131 -5.75 5.17 -6.69
N THR A 132 -6.63 6.01 -6.15
CA THR A 132 -6.73 7.43 -6.56
C THR A 132 -5.44 8.19 -6.25
N LYS A 133 -4.83 7.95 -5.09
CA LYS A 133 -3.54 8.58 -4.72
C LYS A 133 -2.43 8.19 -5.68
N GLU A 134 -2.39 6.94 -6.14
CA GLU A 134 -1.43 6.47 -7.14
C GLU A 134 -1.66 7.11 -8.50
N LEU A 135 -2.92 7.17 -8.98
CA LEU A 135 -3.24 7.83 -10.24
C LEU A 135 -2.84 9.30 -10.23
N LEU A 136 -3.10 10.03 -9.14
CA LEU A 136 -2.67 11.42 -8.98
C LEU A 136 -1.15 11.54 -8.98
N SER A 137 -0.45 10.61 -8.32
CA SER A 137 1.02 10.61 -8.29
C SER A 137 1.61 10.37 -9.68
N SER A 138 1.06 9.43 -10.45
CA SER A 138 1.46 9.17 -11.83
C SER A 138 1.14 10.36 -12.74
N TRP A 139 0.00 11.02 -12.53
CA TRP A 139 -0.38 12.20 -13.30
C TRP A 139 0.58 13.37 -13.08
N LEU A 140 1.04 13.58 -11.84
CA LEU A 140 2.05 14.58 -11.48
C LEU A 140 3.46 14.26 -12.02
N GLN A 141 3.74 12.99 -12.33
CA GLN A 141 5.02 12.52 -12.84
C GLN A 141 5.10 12.48 -14.37
N SER A 142 3.96 12.36 -15.04
CA SER A 142 3.92 12.33 -16.50
C SER A 142 4.07 13.75 -17.06
N ASP A 143 4.80 13.88 -18.16
CA ASP A 143 4.86 15.10 -18.98
C ASP A 143 4.06 14.95 -20.29
N ASP A 144 3.51 13.76 -20.55
CA ASP A 144 2.74 13.45 -21.75
C ASP A 144 1.25 13.77 -21.56
N GLU A 145 0.74 14.74 -22.31
CA GLU A 145 -0.65 15.20 -22.19
C GLU A 145 -1.69 14.08 -22.48
N PRO A 146 -1.54 13.24 -23.53
CA PRO A 146 -2.37 12.06 -23.73
C PRO A 146 -2.39 11.11 -22.52
N GLU A 147 -1.25 10.81 -21.92
CA GLU A 147 -1.17 9.98 -20.72
C GLU A 147 -1.86 10.63 -19.52
N LYS A 148 -1.66 11.93 -19.30
CA LYS A 148 -2.35 12.69 -18.25
C LYS A 148 -3.86 12.62 -18.38
N GLU A 149 -4.40 12.79 -19.58
CA GLU A 149 -5.85 12.71 -19.80
C GLU A 149 -6.38 11.29 -19.53
N ARG A 150 -5.63 10.25 -19.93
CA ARG A 150 -5.97 8.86 -19.62
C ARG A 150 -6.00 8.60 -18.10
N LEU A 151 -5.00 9.10 -17.37
CA LEU A 151 -4.94 8.97 -15.90
C LEU A 151 -6.08 9.71 -15.22
N ARG A 152 -6.44 10.90 -15.74
CA ARG A 152 -7.58 11.70 -15.27
C ARG A 152 -8.90 10.97 -15.46
N GLN A 153 -9.14 10.41 -16.65
CA GLN A 153 -10.37 9.65 -16.93
C GLN A 153 -10.47 8.45 -15.99
N ARG A 154 -9.38 7.69 -15.81
CA ARG A 154 -9.37 6.54 -14.89
C ARG A 154 -9.68 6.94 -13.44
N ALA A 155 -9.20 8.11 -12.99
CA ALA A 155 -9.50 8.61 -11.66
C ALA A 155 -10.97 9.06 -11.51
N GLN A 156 -11.58 9.60 -12.57
CA GLN A 156 -13.01 9.95 -12.60
C GLN A 156 -13.90 8.71 -12.57
N ASP A 157 -13.51 7.63 -13.25
CA ASP A 157 -14.25 6.37 -13.28
C ASP A 157 -14.23 5.63 -11.92
N LEU A 158 -13.32 6.00 -11.02
CA LEU A 158 -13.16 5.44 -9.67
C LEU A 158 -13.93 6.22 -8.58
N ALA A 159 -14.37 7.45 -8.88
CA ALA A 159 -15.03 8.37 -7.95
C ALA A 159 -16.57 8.22 -8.00
#